data_AF-A0A945A549-F1
#
_entry.id   AF-A0A945A549-F1
#
_cell.length_a   1.000
_cell.length_b   1.000
_cell.length_c   1.000
_cell.angle_alpha   90.00
_cell.angle_beta   90.00
_cell.angle_gamma   90.00
#
_symmetry.space_group_name_H-M   'P 1'
#
loop_
_entity.id
_entity.type
_entity.pdbx_description
1 polymer ?
#
loop_
_entity_poly.entity_id
_entity_poly.type
_entity_poly.pdbx_seq_one_letter_code
_entity_poly.pdbx_strand_id
1 'polypeptide(L)'
;DGGAILDGRDIGTVICPNADVKLFVTASAEVRAQRRYQELISSGHEISLENVLKDVVSRDKRDAERTSSPLIIAHDAIKIDTSSLSIKDAVWVAINCINEKYKAASLLK
;
A
#
# COMPACT_ATOMS: atom_id res chain seq x y z
N ASP A 1 7.21 0.32 -25.91
CA ASP A 1 7.40 -0.42 -24.66
C ASP A 1 6.22 -0.23 -23.74
N GLY A 2 5.79 -1.31 -23.07
CA GLY A 2 4.67 -1.29 -22.13
C GLY A 2 5.14 -1.43 -20.69
N GLY A 3 4.19 -1.39 -19.77
CA GLY A 3 4.40 -1.66 -18.35
C GLY A 3 3.07 -1.93 -17.67
N ALA A 4 3.12 -2.41 -16.43
CA ALA A 4 1.93 -2.67 -15.62
C ALA A 4 2.13 -2.16 -14.19
N ILE A 5 1.06 -1.68 -13.58
CA ILE A 5 0.99 -1.40 -12.15
C ILE A 5 0.06 -2.45 -11.53
N LEU A 6 0.58 -3.21 -10.58
CA LEU A 6 -0.15 -4.24 -9.87
C LEU A 6 -0.30 -3.81 -8.40
N ASP A 7 -1.53 -3.81 -7.90
CA ASP A 7 -1.85 -3.59 -6.48
C ASP A 7 -2.41 -4.88 -5.87
N GLY A 8 -1.98 -5.21 -4.66
CA GLY A 8 -2.33 -6.44 -3.97
C GLY A 8 -1.52 -6.63 -2.69
N ARG A 9 -1.60 -7.83 -2.11
CA ARG A 9 -0.97 -8.14 -0.81
C ARG A 9 0.38 -8.84 -0.94
N ASP A 10 0.52 -9.68 -1.95
CA ASP A 10 1.66 -10.58 -2.17
C ASP A 10 2.31 -10.36 -3.54
N ILE A 11 2.10 -9.19 -4.14
CA ILE A 11 2.62 -8.86 -5.47
C ILE A 11 4.15 -8.90 -5.47
N GLY A 12 4.81 -8.17 -4.57
CA GLY A 12 6.27 -8.07 -4.54
C GLY A 12 7.00 -9.28 -3.94
N THR A 13 6.26 -10.24 -3.37
CA THR A 13 6.81 -11.41 -2.66
C THR A 13 6.48 -12.73 -3.35
N VAL A 14 5.34 -12.85 -4.03
CA VAL A 14 4.86 -14.11 -4.65
C VAL A 14 4.60 -13.93 -6.14
N ILE A 15 3.78 -12.95 -6.54
CA ILE A 15 3.28 -12.86 -7.93
C ILE A 15 4.34 -12.28 -8.89
N CYS A 16 5.00 -11.20 -8.50
CA CYS A 16 6.04 -10.51 -9.26
C CYS A 16 7.27 -10.24 -8.36
N PRO A 17 7.96 -11.29 -7.87
CA PRO A 17 9.11 -11.13 -6.97
C PRO A 17 10.30 -10.44 -7.65
N ASN A 18 10.33 -10.38 -8.98
CA ASN A 18 11.38 -9.73 -9.77
C ASN A 18 10.92 -8.38 -10.37
N ALA A 19 9.84 -7.78 -9.85
CA ALA A 19 9.39 -6.46 -10.31
C ALA A 19 10.51 -5.41 -10.15
N ASP A 20 10.69 -4.55 -11.16
CA ASP A 20 11.73 -3.53 -11.19
C ASP A 20 11.64 -2.59 -9.97
N VAL A 21 10.42 -2.21 -9.60
CA VAL A 21 10.13 -1.39 -8.42
C VAL A 21 8.99 -2.02 -7.61
N LYS A 22 9.17 -2.06 -6.29
CA LYS A 22 8.17 -2.53 -5.33
C LYS A 22 7.93 -1.41 -4.32
N LEU A 23 6.68 -1.01 -4.17
CA LEU A 23 6.27 -0.03 -3.18
C LEU A 23 5.41 -0.74 -2.13
N PHE A 24 5.69 -0.50 -0.85
CA PHE A 24 4.82 -0.90 0.24
C PHE A 24 4.13 0.33 0.81
N VAL A 25 2.92 0.60 0.32
CA VAL A 25 2.12 1.75 0.73
C VAL A 25 1.35 1.41 2.00
N THR A 26 1.50 2.24 3.03
CA THR A 26 0.88 2.02 4.33
C THR A 26 0.29 3.30 4.91
N ALA A 27 -0.45 3.16 6.00
CA ALA A 27 -0.92 4.22 6.88
C ALA A 27 -1.42 3.58 8.19
N SER A 28 -1.54 4.39 9.24
CA SER A 28 -2.15 3.95 10.50
C SER A 28 -3.57 3.38 10.29
N ALA A 29 -3.98 2.45 11.16
CA ALA A 29 -5.31 1.84 11.07
C ALA A 29 -6.42 2.89 11.23
N GLU A 30 -6.20 3.87 12.11
CA GLU A 30 -7.09 4.98 12.39
C GLU A 30 -7.27 5.86 11.16
N VAL A 31 -6.18 6.23 10.48
CA VAL A 31 -6.25 7.03 9.25
C VAL A 31 -6.98 6.27 8.13
N ARG A 32 -6.69 4.97 7.96
CA ARG A 32 -7.38 4.14 6.96
C ARG A 32 -8.85 3.96 7.28
N ALA A 33 -9.20 3.76 8.55
CA ALA A 33 -10.58 3.65 9.01
C ALA A 33 -11.34 4.96 8.79
N GLN A 34 -10.72 6.11 9.10
CA GLN A 34 -11.34 7.43 8.89
C GLN A 34 -11.63 7.69 7.41
N ARG A 35 -10.66 7.42 6.52
CA ARG A 35 -10.84 7.54 5.06
C ARG A 35 -11.97 6.63 4.57
N ARG A 36 -11.97 5.36 4.98
CA ARG A 36 -12.99 4.39 4.60
C ARG A 36 -14.38 4.75 5.13
N TYR A 37 -14.45 5.25 6.35
CA TYR A 37 -15.70 5.72 6.96
C TYR A 37 -16.30 6.87 6.15
N GLN A 38 -15.48 7.87 5.76
CA GLN A 38 -15.94 8.98 4.91
C GLN A 38 -16.50 8.49 3.58
N GLU A 39 -15.81 7.56 2.90
CA GLU A 39 -16.29 6.94 1.66
C GLU A 39 -17.66 6.26 1.83
N LEU A 40 -17.84 5.50 2.92
CA LEU A 40 -19.07 4.74 3.20
C LEU A 40 -20.24 5.67 3.52
N ILE A 41 -20.03 6.70 4.34
CA ILE A 41 -21.04 7.72 4.67
C ILE A 41 -21.44 8.49 3.40
N SER A 42 -20.47 8.92 2.58
CA SER A 42 -20.75 9.58 1.30
C SER A 42 -21.50 8.67 0.31
N SER A 43 -21.39 7.36 0.47
CA SER A 43 -22.11 6.36 -0.33
C SER A 43 -23.44 5.93 0.29
N GLY A 44 -23.93 6.62 1.34
CA GLY A 44 -25.23 6.37 1.96
C GLY A 44 -25.29 5.18 2.94
N HIS A 45 -24.15 4.66 3.39
CA HIS A 45 -24.13 3.56 4.36
C HIS A 45 -24.26 4.08 5.80
N GLU A 46 -25.03 3.37 6.62
CA GLU A 46 -25.09 3.61 8.08
C GLU A 46 -24.13 2.65 8.79
N ILE A 47 -22.97 3.16 9.21
CA ILE A 47 -21.96 2.42 9.96
C ILE A 47 -21.26 3.36 10.94
N SER A 48 -20.70 2.85 12.03
CA SER A 48 -19.89 3.65 12.95
C SER A 48 -18.41 3.60 12.56
N LEU A 49 -17.66 4.67 12.86
CA LEU A 49 -16.20 4.70 12.70
C LEU A 49 -15.51 3.56 13.47
N GLU A 50 -16.02 3.23 14.67
CA GLU A 50 -15.49 2.14 15.49
C GLU A 50 -15.60 0.78 14.79
N ASN A 51 -16.73 0.50 14.13
CA ASN A 51 -16.90 -0.74 13.38
C ASN A 51 -15.96 -0.80 12.17
N VAL A 52 -15.82 0.32 11.45
CA VAL A 52 -14.86 0.40 10.34
C VAL A 52 -13.43 0.16 10.82
N LEU A 53 -13.04 0.72 11.97
CA LEU A 53 -11.72 0.49 12.56
C LEU A 53 -11.50 -0.98 12.95
N LYS A 54 -12.48 -1.61 13.60
CA LYS A 54 -12.43 -3.04 13.93
C LYS A 54 -12.25 -3.90 12.69
N ASP A 55 -12.98 -3.61 11.62
CA ASP A 55 -12.86 -4.33 10.35
C ASP A 55 -11.49 -4.16 9.71
N VAL A 56 -10.96 -2.93 9.71
CA VAL A 56 -9.61 -2.63 9.20
C VAL A 56 -8.55 -3.44 9.96
N VAL A 57 -8.55 -3.37 11.30
CA VAL A 57 -7.58 -4.08 12.14
C VAL A 57 -7.71 -5.60 11.99
N SER A 58 -8.94 -6.12 11.98
CA SER A 58 -9.21 -7.55 11.78
C SER A 58 -8.71 -8.04 10.42
N ARG A 59 -8.93 -7.27 9.36
CA ARG A 59 -8.43 -7.58 8.02
C ARG A 59 -6.90 -7.56 7.98
N ASP A 60 -6.26 -6.54 8.53
CA ASP A 60 -4.80 -6.45 8.52
C ASP A 60 -4.15 -7.62 9.26
N LYS A 61 -4.72 -8.01 10.40
CA LYS A 61 -4.28 -9.18 11.16
C LYS A 61 -4.40 -10.46 10.33
N ARG A 62 -5.57 -10.69 9.71
CA ARG A 62 -5.77 -11.87 8.83
C ARG A 62 -4.82 -11.87 7.63
N ASP A 63 -4.61 -10.72 7.00
CA ASP A 63 -3.71 -10.60 5.85
C ASP A 63 -2.26 -10.88 6.24
N ALA A 64 -1.82 -10.46 7.44
CA ALA A 64 -0.47 -10.71 7.94
C ALA A 64 -0.25 -12.14 8.45
N GLU A 65 -1.26 -12.75 9.08
CA GLU A 65 -1.15 -14.06 9.75
C GLU A 65 -1.53 -15.26 8.86
N ARG A 66 -2.11 -15.04 7.67
CA ARG A 66 -2.49 -16.13 6.77
C ARG A 66 -1.30 -16.98 6.37
N THR A 67 -1.45 -18.31 6.40
CA THR A 67 -0.37 -19.26 6.09
C THR A 67 0.07 -19.20 4.62
N SER A 68 -0.86 -18.94 3.70
CA SER A 68 -0.56 -18.82 2.27
C SER A 68 -0.46 -17.35 1.87
N SER A 69 0.67 -16.98 1.25
CA SER A 69 0.95 -15.62 0.75
C SER A 69 0.70 -14.50 1.78
N PRO A 70 1.21 -14.57 3.02
CA PRO A 70 1.01 -13.50 4.00
C PRO A 70 1.43 -12.13 3.47
N LEU A 71 0.76 -11.06 3.92
CA LEU A 71 1.14 -9.68 3.67
C LEU A 71 2.48 -9.41 4.37
N ILE A 72 3.56 -9.59 3.63
CA ILE A 72 4.94 -9.34 4.07
C ILE A 72 5.55 -8.29 3.16
N ILE A 73 6.29 -7.35 3.76
CA ILE A 73 7.05 -6.36 3.01
C ILE A 73 8.24 -7.08 2.36
N ALA A 74 8.33 -7.03 1.03
CA ALA A 74 9.49 -7.56 0.32
C ALA A 74 10.76 -6.80 0.75
N HIS A 75 11.89 -7.50 0.87
CA HIS A 75 13.15 -6.93 1.40
C HIS A 75 13.67 -5.71 0.60
N ASP A 76 13.34 -5.64 -0.69
CA ASP A 76 13.71 -4.59 -1.63
C ASP A 76 12.56 -3.59 -1.92
N ALA A 77 11.46 -3.68 -1.16
CA ALA A 77 10.34 -2.75 -1.27
C ALA A 77 10.62 -1.43 -0.56
N ILE A 78 10.22 -0.34 -1.20
CA ILE A 78 10.28 1.00 -0.64
C ILE A 78 8.99 1.25 0.15
N LYS A 79 9.10 1.45 1.47
CA LYS A 79 7.96 1.75 2.33
C LYS A 79 7.54 3.21 2.18
N ILE A 80 6.25 3.45 1.93
CA ILE A 80 5.64 4.78 1.84
C ILE A 80 4.53 4.87 2.88
N ASP A 81 4.71 5.70 3.91
CA ASP A 81 3.65 5.99 4.89
C ASP A 81 2.84 7.20 4.43
N THR A 82 1.56 6.99 4.20
CA THR A 82 0.61 8.01 3.71
C THR A 82 -0.24 8.60 4.83
N SER A 83 0.03 8.29 6.10
CA SER A 83 -0.80 8.71 7.24
C SER A 83 -1.04 10.22 7.27
N SER A 84 0.01 10.99 6.93
CA SER A 84 -0.01 12.46 6.93
C SER A 84 0.07 13.07 5.53
N LEU A 85 -0.07 12.28 4.48
CA LEU A 85 0.07 12.73 3.09
C LEU A 85 -1.29 12.99 2.44
N SER A 86 -1.36 14.04 1.64
CA SER A 86 -2.45 14.19 0.67
C SER A 86 -2.29 13.15 -0.46
N ILE A 87 -3.34 12.94 -1.25
CA ILE A 87 -3.27 12.06 -2.43
C ILE A 87 -2.17 12.54 -3.39
N LYS A 88 -2.07 13.85 -3.62
CA LYS A 88 -1.06 14.44 -4.52
C LYS A 88 0.36 14.17 -4.00
N ASP A 89 0.58 14.36 -2.70
CA ASP A 89 1.90 14.14 -2.10
C ASP A 89 2.28 12.66 -2.09
N ALA A 90 1.32 11.76 -1.80
CA ALA A 90 1.56 10.32 -1.86
C ALA A 90 1.98 9.86 -3.26
N VAL A 91 1.29 10.37 -4.30
CA VAL A 91 1.64 10.09 -5.70
C VAL A 91 3.02 10.67 -6.04
N TRP A 92 3.31 11.90 -5.63
CA TRP A 92 4.61 12.52 -5.86
C TRP A 92 5.76 11.75 -5.21
N VAL A 93 5.58 11.31 -3.95
CA VAL A 93 6.55 10.47 -3.25
C VAL A 93 6.77 9.15 -4.01
N ALA A 94 5.71 8.47 -4.42
CA ALA A 94 5.81 7.23 -5.18
C ALA A 94 6.61 7.40 -6.49
N ILE A 95 6.32 8.45 -7.26
CA ILE A 95 7.03 8.77 -8.50
C ILE A 95 8.52 9.02 -8.24
N ASN A 96 8.85 9.77 -7.20
CA ASN A 96 10.25 10.03 -6.86
C ASN A 96 11.00 8.78 -6.42
N CYS A 97 10.38 7.92 -5.60
CA CYS A 97 10.97 6.64 -5.23
C CYS A 97 11.29 5.78 -6.46
N ILE A 98 10.38 5.75 -7.45
CA ILE A 98 10.59 5.04 -8.72
C ILE A 98 11.76 5.65 -9.50
N ASN A 99 11.78 6.98 -9.67
CA ASN A 99 12.82 7.68 -10.41
C ASN A 99 14.22 7.48 -9.80
N GLU A 100 14.34 7.58 -8.48
CA GLU A 100 15.62 7.37 -7.79
C GLU A 100 16.11 5.92 -7.93
N LYS A 101 15.21 4.93 -7.90
CA LYS A 101 15.59 3.53 -8.14
C LYS A 101 16.14 3.32 -9.56
N TYR A 102 15.51 3.93 -10.57
CA TYR A 102 16.00 3.85 -11.95
C TYR A 102 17.33 4.62 -12.16
N LYS A 103 17.51 5.79 -11.54
CA LYS A 103 18.79 6.51 -11.59
C LYS A 103 19.92 5.69 -10.98
N ALA A 104 19.70 5.09 -9.80
CA ALA A 104 20.69 4.24 -9.15
C ALA A 104 21.08 3.04 -10.03
N ALA A 105 20.10 2.39 -10.66
CA ALA A 105 20.35 1.28 -11.58
C ALA A 105 21.12 1.71 -12.84
N SER A 106 20.93 2.95 -13.32
CA SER A 106 21.65 3.49 -14.47
C SER A 106 23.10 3.86 -14.14
N LEU A 107 23.42 4.22 -12.90
CA LEU A 107 24.78 4.58 -12.47
C LEU A 107 25.68 3.37 -12.19
N LEU A 108 25.07 2.18 -12.03
CA LEU A 108 25.76 0.90 -11.81
C LEU A 108 26.07 0.14 -13.10
N LYS A 109 25.66 0.68 -14.25
CA LYS A 109 25.96 0.16 -15.60
C LYS A 109 27.10 0.95 -16.22
#